data_AF-A0A1I2GUW8-F1
#
_entry.id   AF-A0A1I2GUW8-F1
#
_cell.length_a   1.000
_cell.length_b   1.000
_cell.length_c   1.000
_cell.angle_alpha   90.00
_cell.angle_beta   90.00
_cell.angle_gamma   90.00
#
_symmetry.space_group_name_H-M   'P 1'
#
loop_
_entity.id
_entity.type
_entity.pdbx_description
1 polymer ?
#
loop_
_entity_poly.entity_id
_entity_poly.type
_entity_poly.pdbx_seq_one_letter_code
_entity_poly.pdbx_strand_id
1 'polypeptide(L)' 'GIWTESLGDSAVNLVIRAFTRTGDLWGAQTDLLRRIKERFDAEGISIPFPQRELRVVQGKLPD' A
#
# COMPACT_ATOMS: atom_id res chain seq x y z
N GLY A 1 10.18 -13.37 -5.42
CA GLY A 1 10.76 -12.92 -4.15
C GLY A 1 9.89 -11.82 -3.55
N ILE A 2 9.84 -11.75 -2.23
CA ILE A 2 9.16 -10.70 -1.45
C ILE A 2 10.17 -10.16 -0.44
N TRP A 3 10.32 -8.84 -0.35
CA TRP A 3 11.19 -8.19 0.63
C TRP A 3 10.64 -6.83 1.05
N THR A 4 11.04 -6.38 2.23
CA THR A 4 10.80 -5.01 2.70
C THR A 4 11.81 -4.08 2.03
N GLU A 5 11.32 -3.06 1.33
CA GLU A 5 12.16 -2.01 0.75
C GLU A 5 12.46 -0.93 1.79
N SER A 6 11.45 -0.48 2.53
CA SER A 6 11.59 0.56 3.55
C SER A 6 10.42 0.57 4.52
N LEU A 7 10.63 1.24 5.66
CA LEU A 7 9.57 1.65 6.59
C LEU A 7 9.38 3.15 6.39
N GLY A 8 8.33 3.54 5.66
CA GLY A 8 8.01 4.93 5.40
C GLY A 8 7.20 5.57 6.54
N ASP A 9 6.97 6.88 6.44
CA ASP A 9 6.35 7.70 7.50
C ASP A 9 4.97 7.21 7.95
N SER A 10 4.22 6.53 7.07
CA SER A 10 2.93 5.93 7.41
C SER A 10 2.69 4.61 6.69
N ALA A 11 3.73 3.89 6.26
CA ALA A 11 3.57 2.64 5.51
C ALA A 11 4.78 1.71 5.60
N VAL A 12 4.55 0.40 5.48
CA VAL A 12 5.62 -0.59 5.22
C VAL A 12 5.65 -0.86 3.71
N ASN A 13 6.76 -0.51 3.06
CA ASN A 13 6.90 -0.68 1.62
C ASN A 13 7.46 -2.07 1.31
N LEU A 14 6.65 -2.89 0.62
CA LEU A 14 7.01 -4.22 0.19
C LEU A 14 7.26 -4.24 -1.31
N VAL A 15 8.33 -4.91 -1.73
CA VAL A 15 8.58 -5.17 -3.15
C VAL A 15 8.41 -6.66 -3.42
N ILE A 16 7.65 -6.93 -4.47
CA ILE A 16 7.33 -8.27 -4.93
C ILE A 16 7.84 -8.39 -6.37
N ARG A 17 8.70 -9.38 -6.63
CA ARG A 17 9.11 -9.74 -8.00
C ARG A 17 8.77 -11.18 -8.30
N ALA A 18 8.13 -11.39 -9.44
CA ALA A 18 7.81 -12.69 -10.01
C ALA A 18 8.16 -12.69 -11.50
N PHE A 19 8.32 -13.89 -12.06
CA PHE A 19 8.56 -14.08 -13.49
C PHE A 19 7.32 -14.68 -14.14
N THR A 20 7.02 -14.23 -15.35
CA THR A 20 5.96 -14.76 -16.20
C THR A 20 6.39 -14.68 -17.66
N ARG A 21 5.66 -15.35 -18.55
CA ARG A 21 5.91 -15.23 -19.99
C ARG A 21 5.53 -13.83 -20.46
N THR A 22 6.20 -13.32 -21.49
CA THR A 22 5.99 -11.96 -22.00
C THR A 22 4.53 -11.69 -22.37
N GLY A 23 3.84 -12.66 -23.00
CA GLY A 23 2.42 -12.52 -23.37
C GLY A 23 1.46 -12.42 -22.17
N ASP A 24 1.88 -12.88 -20.99
CA ASP A 24 1.06 -12.94 -19.79
C ASP A 24 1.37 -11.82 -18.80
N LEU A 25 2.33 -10.93 -19.11
CA LEU A 25 2.87 -9.94 -18.18
C LEU A 25 1.78 -9.08 -17.53
N TRP A 26 0.91 -8.49 -18.36
CA TRP A 26 -0.13 -7.59 -17.90
C TRP A 26 -1.20 -8.29 -17.07
N GLY A 27 -1.61 -9.48 -17.52
CA GLY A 27 -2.60 -10.31 -16.79
C GLY A 27 -2.06 -10.74 -15.43
N ALA A 28 -0.84 -11.27 -15.40
CA ALA A 28 -0.19 -11.71 -14.17
C ALA A 28 0.01 -10.56 -13.17
N GLN A 29 0.44 -9.39 -13.63
CA GLN A 29 0.62 -8.21 -12.77
C GLN A 29 -0.72 -7.75 -12.16
N THR A 30 -1.74 -7.62 -12.99
CA THR A 30 -3.06 -7.13 -12.55
C THR A 30 -3.72 -8.12 -11.59
N ASP A 31 -3.67 -9.41 -11.91
CA ASP A 31 -4.24 -10.46 -11.07
C ASP A 31 -3.52 -10.58 -9.73
N LEU A 32 -2.20 -10.44 -9.71
CA LEU A 32 -1.42 -10.42 -8.48
C LEU A 32 -1.85 -9.27 -7.58
N LEU A 33 -1.92 -8.04 -8.11
CA LEU A 33 -2.32 -6.86 -7.35
C LEU A 33 -3.77 -6.98 -6.83
N ARG A 34 -4.69 -7.47 -7.65
CA ARG A 34 -6.09 -7.68 -7.25
C ARG A 34 -6.19 -8.67 -6.09
N ARG A 35 -5.54 -9.83 -6.22
CA ARG A 35 -5.54 -10.87 -5.17
C ARG A 35 -4.92 -10.37 -3.87
N ILE A 36 -3.84 -9.58 -3.95
CA ILE A 36 -3.24 -8.96 -2.76
C ILE A 36 -4.25 -8.06 -2.06
N LYS A 37 -4.95 -7.19 -2.80
CA LYS A 37 -5.95 -6.29 -2.21
C LYS A 37 -7.12 -7.07 -1.59
N GLU A 38 -7.69 -8.03 -2.32
CA GLU A 38 -8.80 -8.85 -1.83
C GLU A 38 -8.42 -9.64 -0.57
N ARG A 39 -7.19 -10.16 -0.50
CA ARG A 39 -6.72 -10.82 0.73
C ARG A 39 -6.44 -9.84 1.85
N PHE A 40 -5.87 -8.68 1.58
CA PHE A 40 -5.69 -7.66 2.62
C PHE A 40 -7.03 -7.27 3.24
N ASP A 41 -8.07 -7.10 2.42
CA ASP A 41 -9.41 -6.81 2.93
C ASP A 41 -9.97 -7.96 3.77
N ALA A 42 -9.80 -9.20 3.32
CA ALA A 42 -10.27 -10.39 4.05
C ALA A 42 -9.54 -10.59 5.39
N GLU A 43 -8.26 -10.24 5.47
CA GLU A 43 -7.46 -10.33 6.70
C GLU A 43 -7.53 -9.06 7.57
N GLY A 44 -8.32 -8.05 7.17
CA GLY A 44 -8.47 -6.79 7.92
C GLY A 44 -7.26 -5.86 7.86
N ILE A 45 -6.38 -6.01 6.87
CA ILE A 45 -5.21 -5.17 6.63
C ILE A 45 -5.64 -3.93 5.84
N SER A 46 -5.75 -2.78 6.52
CA SER A 46 -6.05 -1.51 5.87
C SER A 46 -4.79 -0.86 5.29
N ILE A 47 -4.86 -0.35 4.06
CA ILE A 47 -3.79 0.47 3.49
C ILE A 47 -3.90 1.88 4.09
N PRO A 48 -2.87 2.35 4.81
CA PRO A 48 -2.92 3.64 5.50
C PRO A 48 -2.91 4.80 4.50
N PHE A 49 -3.81 5.77 4.71
CA PHE A 49 -3.70 7.08 4.08
C PHE A 49 -2.59 7.90 4.75
N PRO A 50 -1.96 8.86 4.05
CA PRO A 50 -0.96 9.75 4.64
C PRO A 50 -1.54 10.46 5.87
N GLN A 51 -0.99 10.16 7.05
CA GLN A 51 -1.40 10.82 8.29
C GLN A 51 -0.73 12.20 8.35
N ARG A 52 -1.50 13.23 8.69
CA ARG A 52 -0.98 14.58 8.98
C ARG A 52 -1.54 15.03 10.32
N GLU A 53 -0.64 15.26 11.27
CA GLU A 53 -0.98 15.90 12.54
C GLU A 53 -0.85 17.42 12.40
N LEU A 54 -1.93 18.16 12.68
CA LEU A 54 -1.94 19.61 12.69
C LEU A 54 -2.06 20.09 14.14
N ARG A 55 -0.98 20.66 14.69
CA ARG A 55 -0.99 21.27 16.01
C ARG A 55 -1.21 22.78 15.90
N VAL A 56 -2.39 23.25 16.30
CA VAL A 56 -2.73 24.68 16.32
C VAL A 56 -2.21 25.31 17.62
N VAL A 57 -1.21 26.19 17.51
CA VAL A 57 -0.53 26.82 18.67
C VAL A 57 -1.20 28.15 19.07
N GLN A 58 -1.87 28.84 18.14
CA GLN A 58 -2.76 29.98 18.38
C GLN A 58 -3.67 30.19 17.16
N GLY A 59 -4.99 30.06 17.35
CA GLY A 59 -6.01 30.24 16.32
C GLY A 59 -7.27 29.43 16.62
N LYS A 60 -8.45 30.04 16.46
CA LYS A 60 -9.73 29.33 16.59
C LYS A 60 -9.90 28.41 15.38
N LEU A 61 -10.24 27.13 15.61
CA LEU A 61 -10.56 26.19 14.52
C LEU A 61 -11.71 26.80 13.68
N PRO A 62 -11.62 26.79 12.33
CA PRO A 62 -12.76 27.10 11.50
C PRO A 62 -13.81 26.01 11.67
N ASP A 63 -15.08 26.43 11.83
CA ASP A 63 -16.25 25.55 11.97
C ASP A 63 -16.42 24.61 10.76
#